data_AF-A0A3M1F634-F1
#
_entry.id   AF-A0A3M1F634-F1
#
_cell.length_a   1.000
_cell.length_b   1.000
_cell.length_c   1.000
_cell.angle_alpha   90.00
_cell.angle_beta   90.00
_cell.angle_gamma   90.00
#
_symmetry.space_group_name_H-M   'P 1'
#
loop_
_entity.id
_entity.type
_entity.pdbx_description
1 polymer ?
#
loop_
_entity_poly.entity_id
_entity_poly.type
_entity_poly.pdbx_seq_one_letter_code
_entity_poly.pdbx_strand_id
1 'polypeptide(L)' 'MQMMMYRPFFPFGIVFQLGILLAFLAILWWLLKGGGGREESARAVLDRRLAAGEISKKEYKELRKLIEDGEGGK' A
#
# COMPACT_ATOMS: atom_id res chain seq x y z
N MET A 1 -43.99 -13.69 -20.59
CA MET A 1 -42.98 -14.33 -21.49
C MET A 1 -41.67 -13.57 -21.32
N GLN A 2 -40.73 -14.08 -20.53
CA GLN A 2 -39.40 -13.47 -20.38
C GLN A 2 -38.47 -14.02 -21.46
N MET A 3 -38.03 -13.14 -22.37
CA MET A 3 -36.94 -13.43 -23.32
C MET A 3 -35.64 -13.57 -22.53
N MET A 4 -35.19 -14.80 -22.33
CA MET A 4 -33.81 -15.09 -21.97
C MET A 4 -32.93 -14.83 -23.20
N MET A 5 -32.49 -13.58 -23.34
CA MET A 5 -31.44 -13.20 -24.27
C MET A 5 -30.13 -13.81 -23.77
N TYR A 6 -29.74 -14.94 -24.37
CA TYR A 6 -28.43 -15.55 -24.18
C TYR A 6 -27.37 -14.56 -24.64
N ARG A 7 -26.75 -13.87 -23.67
CA ARG A 7 -25.60 -13.00 -23.88
C ARG A 7 -24.47 -13.91 -24.37
N PRO A 8 -23.96 -13.74 -25.61
CA PRO A 8 -22.90 -14.60 -26.12
C PRO A 8 -21.68 -14.45 -25.19
N PHE A 9 -21.44 -15.52 -24.43
CA PHE A 9 -20.34 -15.63 -23.49
C PHE A 9 -19.08 -15.86 -24.31
N PHE A 10 -18.51 -14.79 -24.87
CA PHE A 10 -17.24 -14.87 -25.58
C PHE A 10 -16.14 -15.18 -24.56
N PRO A 11 -15.59 -16.41 -24.53
CA PRO A 11 -14.61 -16.81 -23.51
C PRO A 11 -13.33 -15.97 -23.61
N PHE A 12 -13.04 -15.43 -24.80
CA PHE A 12 -11.95 -14.49 -25.04
C PHE A 12 -12.01 -13.24 -24.15
N GLY A 13 -13.21 -12.71 -23.89
CA GLY A 13 -13.35 -11.51 -23.05
C GLY A 13 -12.95 -11.77 -21.60
N ILE A 14 -13.23 -12.96 -21.08
CA ILE A 14 -12.95 -13.33 -19.69
C ILE A 14 -11.46 -13.57 -19.49
N VAL A 15 -10.81 -14.27 -20.41
CA VAL A 15 -9.36 -14.51 -20.34
C VAL A 15 -8.60 -13.18 -20.43
N PHE A 16 -9.00 -12.28 -21.32
CA PHE A 16 -8.42 -10.96 -21.45
C PHE A 16 -8.64 -10.10 -20.19
N GLN A 17 -9.85 -10.11 -19.63
CA GLN A 17 -10.18 -9.41 -18.39
C GLN A 17 -9.36 -9.91 -17.21
N LEU A 18 -9.18 -11.23 -17.07
CA LEU A 18 -8.35 -11.84 -16.02
C LEU A 18 -6.87 -11.46 -16.19
N GLY A 19 -6.37 -11.41 -17.42
CA GLY A 19 -5.02 -10.96 -17.73
C GLY A 19 -4.78 -9.50 -17.30
N ILE A 20 -5.72 -8.61 -17.60
CA ILE A 20 -5.66 -7.20 -17.17
C ILE A 20 -5.70 -7.10 -15.65
N LEU A 21 -6.59 -7.85 -14.99
CA LEU A 21 -6.71 -7.83 -13.53
C LEU A 21 -5.40 -8.27 -12.85
N LEU A 22 -4.77 -9.34 -13.35
CA LEU A 22 -3.49 -9.81 -12.84
C LEU A 22 -2.36 -8.79 -13.07
N ALA A 23 -2.31 -8.17 -14.25
CA ALA A 23 -1.33 -7.13 -14.54
C ALA A 23 -1.52 -5.90 -13.62
N PHE A 24 -2.76 -5.49 -13.38
CA PHE A 24 -3.10 -4.41 -12.47
C PHE A 24 -2.68 -4.71 -11.03
N LEU A 25 -2.95 -5.93 -10.54
CA LEU A 25 -2.51 -6.39 -9.23
C LEU A 25 -0.97 -6.45 -9.11
N ALA A 26 -0.28 -6.89 -10.17
CA ALA A 26 1.18 -6.92 -10.20
C ALA A 26 1.78 -5.51 -10.13
N ILE A 27 1.19 -4.55 -10.85
CA ILE A 27 1.59 -3.14 -10.80
C ILE A 27 1.33 -2.54 -9.42
N LEU A 28 0.16 -2.80 -8.83
CA LEU A 28 -0.16 -2.38 -7.45
C LEU A 28 0.82 -2.96 -6.43
N TRP A 29 1.13 -4.26 -6.53
CA TRP A 29 2.08 -4.91 -5.64
C TRP A 29 3.50 -4.36 -5.81
N TRP A 30 3.91 -4.09 -7.05
CA TRP A 30 5.19 -3.46 -7.36
C TRP A 30 5.25 -2.01 -6.88
N LEU A 31 4.16 -1.25 -6.98
CA LEU A 31 4.08 0.13 -6.49
C LEU A 31 4.08 0.20 -4.95
N LEU A 32 3.36 -0.70 -4.28
CA LEU A 32 3.37 -0.83 -2.82
C LEU A 32 4.74 -1.28 -2.29
N LYS A 33 5.43 -2.16 -3.03
CA LYS A 33 6.78 -2.62 -2.67
C LYS A 33 7.87 -1.62 -3.06
N GLY A 34 7.66 -0.84 -4.12
CA GLY A 34 8.57 0.17 -4.66
C GLY A 34 8.39 1.58 -4.07
N GLY A 35 7.28 1.83 -3.38
CA GLY A 35 7.01 3.09 -2.68
C GLY A 35 7.83 3.30 -1.40
N GLY A 36 8.67 2.35 -1.01
CA GLY A 36 9.66 2.49 0.06
C GLY A 36 10.95 3.21 -0.35
N GLY A 37 10.93 3.95 -1.46
CA GLY A 37 12.09 4.63 -2.01
C GLY A 37 11.99 6.16 -1.89
N ARG A 38 12.75 6.72 -0.93
CA ARG A 38 13.16 8.14 -0.81
C ARG A 38 12.30 9.16 -0.06
N GLU A 39 11.39 8.71 0.77
CA GLU A 39 11.08 9.40 2.02
C GLU A 39 10.98 8.33 3.09
N GLU A 40 12.12 7.94 3.69
CA GLU A 40 12.05 7.40 5.05
C GLU A 40 11.53 8.55 5.91
N SER A 41 10.19 8.72 5.93
CA SER A 41 9.53 9.60 6.87
C SER A 41 10.12 9.26 8.23
N ALA A 42 10.49 10.27 9.01
CA ALA A 42 11.19 10.07 10.28
C ALA A 42 10.47 9.02 11.19
N ARG A 43 9.17 8.83 10.99
CA ARG A 43 8.33 7.76 11.54
C ARG A 43 8.82 6.34 11.19
N ALA A 44 9.14 6.05 9.92
CA ALA A 44 9.63 4.75 9.48
C ALA A 44 10.99 4.38 10.10
N VAL A 45 11.86 5.37 10.28
CA VAL A 45 13.14 5.19 10.98
C VAL A 45 12.91 4.85 12.46
N LEU A 46 11.97 5.54 13.11
CA LEU A 46 11.60 5.25 14.51
C LEU A 46 10.98 3.86 14.66
N ASP A 47 10.08 3.47 13.76
CA ASP A 47 9.44 2.14 13.79
C ASP A 47 10.47 1.02 13.64
N ARG A 48 11.44 1.21 12.72
CA ARG A 48 12.53 0.26 12.52
C ARG A 48 13.40 0.10 13.77
N ARG A 49 13.76 1.21 14.43
CA ARG A 49 14.58 1.19 15.65
C ARG A 49 13.86 0.58 16.85
N LEU A 50 12.55 0.84 16.98
CA LEU A 50 11.73 0.22 18.02
C LEU A 50 11.63 -1.30 17.80
N ALA A 51 11.42 -1.75 16.56
CA ALA A 51 11.36 -3.17 16.22
C ALA A 51 12.70 -3.89 16.43
N ALA A 52 13.82 -3.20 16.22
CA ALA A 52 15.16 -3.69 16.52
C ALA A 52 15.49 -3.68 18.03
N GLY A 53 14.66 -3.06 18.87
CA GLY A 53 14.91 -2.92 20.31
C GLY A 53 16.02 -1.92 20.64
N GLU A 54 16.43 -1.07 19.69
CA GLU A 54 17.46 -0.05 19.89
C GLU A 54 16.95 1.13 20.72
N ILE A 55 15.62 1.32 20.80
CA ILE A 55 14.97 2.37 21.58
C ILE A 55 13.83 1.79 22.42
N SER A 56 13.57 2.42 23.57
CA SER A 56 12.44 2.08 24.42
C SER A 56 11.11 2.62 23.86
N LYS A 57 10.00 1.98 24.24
CA LYS A 57 8.63 2.45 23.92
C LYS A 57 8.39 3.89 24.38
N LYS A 58 9.05 4.32 25.46
CA LYS A 58 8.93 5.68 25.99
C LYS A 58 9.61 6.69 25.05
N GLU A 59 10.85 6.43 24.67
CA GLU A 59 11.64 7.27 23.75
C GLU A 59 10.96 7.35 22.37
N TYR A 60 10.42 6.23 21.88
CA TYR A 60 9.63 6.21 20.65
C TYR A 60 8.43 7.16 20.71
N LYS A 61 7.68 7.17 21.83
CA LYS A 61 6.49 8.01 21.99
C LYS A 61 6.84 9.50 22.01
N GLU A 62 7.95 9.87 22.65
CA GLU A 62 8.44 11.24 22.71
C GLU A 62 8.90 11.74 21.33
N LEU A 63 9.70 10.94 20.61
CA LEU A 63 10.20 11.28 19.27
C LEU A 63 9.07 11.33 18.24
N ARG A 64 8.10 10.41 18.31
CA ARG A 64 6.93 10.41 17.44
C ARG A 64 6.10 11.68 17.61
N LYS A 65 5.92 12.14 18.86
CA LYS A 65 5.19 13.37 19.15
C LYS A 65 5.92 14.61 18.63
N LEU A 66 7.26 14.66 18.75
CA LEU A 66 8.06 15.77 18.20
C LEU A 66 7.97 15.88 16.68
N ILE A 67 7.94 14.74 15.97
CA ILE A 67 7.76 14.72 14.51
C ILE A 67 6.36 15.20 14.14
N GLU A 68 5.33 14.73 14.85
CA GLU A 68 3.94 15.11 14.61
C GLU A 68 3.69 16.60 14.87
N ASP A 69 4.25 17.15 15.96
CA ASP A 69 4.16 18.57 16.31
C ASP A 69 4.99 19.46 15.36
N GLY A 70 6.11 18.94 14.82
CA GLY A 70 6.98 19.65 13.87
C GLY A 70 6.48 19.63 12.41
N GLU A 71 5.74 18.60 12.00
CA GLU A 71 5.12 18.50 10.67
C GLU A 71 3.81 19.31 10.56
N GLY A 72 3.17 19.67 11.68
CA GLY A 72 1.95 20.49 11.73
C GLY A 72 2.16 22.01 11.57
N GLY A 73 3.38 22.46 11.27
CA GLY A 73 3.78 23.87 11.17
C GLY A 73 3.79 24.45 9.74
N LYS A 74 2.81 24.14 8.90
CA LYS A 74 2.53 24.86 7.64
C LYS A 74 1.04 25.02 7.40
#